data_AF-A0A937EQR2-F1
#
_entry.id   AF-A0A937EQR2-F1
#
_cell.length_a   1.000
_cell.length_b   1.000
_cell.length_c   1.000
_cell.angle_alpha   90.00
_cell.angle_beta   90.00
_cell.angle_gamma   90.00
#
_symmetry.space_group_name_H-M   'P 1'
#
loop_
_entity.id
_entity.type
_entity.pdbx_description
1 polymer ?
#
loop_
_entity_poly.entity_id
_entity_poly.type
_entity_poly.pdbx_seq_one_letter_code
_entity_poly.pdbx_strand_id
1 'polypeptide(L)'
;MTINTTAPNPTDQNPANWLDAIRNRRNAASPGTWTVQAATLNGHVLTRCVGTNDLASDDDCIAELDVREDGSDAANADFIAHAPTDIDQLLAHIDQLTHRLAAAEAAFPGITHLVPGQPVELTIYRTEHDTIPCGLFTNRAAARACGSDLSTRDDDRIEVTHAWIPEHGGDDAAEDLSLFGPGGEDDETITNYSIVPLTLHAAYDPQSWEDES
;
A
#
# COMPACT_ATOMS: atom_id res chain seq x y z
N MET A 1 39.44 -13.61 -23.54
CA MET A 1 38.68 -14.00 -22.33
C MET A 1 37.46 -13.09 -22.30
N THR A 2 36.33 -13.58 -22.77
CA THR A 2 35.12 -12.77 -23.00
C THR A 2 34.23 -12.93 -21.78
N ILE A 3 34.00 -11.85 -21.03
CA ILE A 3 33.12 -11.88 -19.86
C ILE A 3 31.69 -11.71 -20.39
N ASN A 4 30.94 -12.81 -20.42
CA ASN A 4 29.51 -12.79 -20.71
C ASN A 4 28.78 -12.26 -19.46
N THR A 5 28.44 -10.98 -19.48
CA THR A 5 27.59 -10.35 -18.44
C THR A 5 26.13 -10.44 -18.88
N THR A 6 25.55 -11.63 -18.84
CA THR A 6 24.11 -11.77 -19.00
C THR A 6 23.47 -11.35 -17.67
N ALA A 7 22.92 -10.13 -17.63
CA ALA A 7 22.15 -9.69 -16.46
C ALA A 7 20.93 -10.61 -16.29
N PRO A 8 20.62 -11.08 -15.06
CA PRO A 8 19.47 -11.93 -14.82
C PRO A 8 18.17 -11.20 -15.18
N ASN A 9 17.22 -11.96 -15.73
CA ASN A 9 15.91 -11.47 -16.14
C ASN A 9 15.16 -10.95 -14.88
N PRO A 10 14.72 -9.69 -14.84
CA PRO A 10 14.19 -9.06 -13.61
C PRO A 10 12.89 -9.67 -13.07
N THR A 11 12.25 -10.57 -13.82
CA THR A 11 10.98 -11.21 -13.44
C THR A 11 11.11 -12.40 -12.49
N ASP A 12 12.32 -12.92 -12.27
CA ASP A 12 12.56 -14.08 -11.37
C ASP A 12 12.92 -13.70 -9.93
N GLN A 13 12.94 -12.40 -9.60
CA GLN A 13 13.21 -11.96 -8.24
C GLN A 13 11.89 -11.81 -7.48
N ASN A 14 11.73 -12.62 -6.43
CA ASN A 14 10.69 -12.46 -5.43
C ASN A 14 10.52 -10.96 -5.11
N PRO A 15 9.32 -10.38 -5.26
CA PRO A 15 9.10 -8.94 -5.07
C PRO A 15 9.51 -8.44 -3.67
N ALA A 16 9.58 -9.31 -2.67
CA ALA A 16 10.13 -8.96 -1.36
C ALA A 16 11.65 -8.66 -1.38
N ASN A 17 12.40 -9.22 -2.34
CA ASN A 17 13.86 -9.17 -2.36
C ASN A 17 14.44 -7.88 -2.97
N TRP A 18 13.71 -7.20 -3.86
CA TRP A 18 14.28 -6.01 -4.53
C TRP A 18 14.22 -4.75 -3.65
N LEU A 19 13.19 -4.58 -2.82
CA LEU A 19 13.12 -3.47 -1.85
C LEU A 19 14.25 -3.59 -0.82
N ASP A 20 14.48 -4.79 -0.31
CA ASP A 20 15.60 -5.07 0.58
C ASP A 20 16.94 -4.89 -0.15
N ALA A 21 17.05 -5.25 -1.43
CA ALA A 21 18.23 -4.97 -2.24
C ALA A 21 18.49 -3.46 -2.42
N ILE A 22 17.44 -2.64 -2.61
CA ILE A 22 17.57 -1.17 -2.68
C ILE A 22 17.99 -0.62 -1.32
N ARG A 23 17.35 -1.04 -0.23
CA ARG A 23 17.72 -0.64 1.15
C ARG A 23 19.17 -1.04 1.47
N ASN A 24 19.59 -2.24 1.09
CA ASN A 24 20.96 -2.73 1.28
C ASN A 24 21.96 -1.97 0.43
N ARG A 25 21.64 -1.65 -0.83
CA ARG A 25 22.49 -0.80 -1.68
C ARG A 25 22.61 0.61 -1.14
N ARG A 26 21.52 1.20 -0.63
CA ARG A 26 21.53 2.49 0.08
C ARG A 26 22.43 2.43 1.33
N ASN A 27 22.31 1.39 2.15
CA ASN A 27 23.11 1.24 3.37
C ASN A 27 24.59 0.94 3.09
N ALA A 28 24.88 0.25 1.98
CA ALA A 28 26.24 -0.09 1.54
C ALA A 28 26.91 1.07 0.78
N ALA A 29 26.13 1.99 0.19
CA ALA A 29 26.62 3.26 -0.28
C ALA A 29 27.07 4.07 0.95
N SER A 30 28.38 4.03 1.22
CA SER A 30 28.95 4.68 2.41
C SER A 30 28.54 6.16 2.45
N PRO A 31 27.94 6.63 3.55
CA PRO A 31 27.71 8.04 3.79
C PRO A 31 29.04 8.67 4.23
N GLY A 32 30.08 8.53 3.40
CA GLY A 32 31.22 9.42 3.51
C GLY A 32 30.72 10.83 3.24
N THR A 33 31.19 11.80 4.01
CA THR A 33 30.89 13.21 3.77
C THR A 33 31.40 13.57 2.38
N TRP A 34 30.52 13.52 1.37
CA TRP A 34 30.84 13.97 0.03
C TRP A 34 31.07 15.46 0.12
N THR A 35 32.34 15.83 0.31
CA THR A 35 32.73 17.23 0.35
C THR A 35 33.06 17.60 -1.07
N VAL A 36 32.20 18.44 -1.64
CA VAL A 36 32.45 19.09 -2.91
C VAL A 36 33.52 20.15 -2.65
N GLN A 37 34.78 19.81 -2.93
CA GLN A 37 35.88 20.77 -2.88
C GLN A 37 35.99 21.41 -4.26
N ALA A 38 35.61 22.69 -4.35
CA ALA A 38 35.85 23.49 -5.54
C ALA A 38 37.24 24.14 -5.43
N ALA A 39 38.10 23.92 -6.42
CA ALA A 39 39.39 24.59 -6.53
C ALA A 39 39.48 25.31 -7.88
N THR A 40 40.00 26.53 -7.90
CA THR A 40 40.20 27.26 -9.15
C THR A 40 41.64 27.07 -9.62
N LEU A 41 41.84 26.47 -10.80
CA LEU A 41 43.15 26.31 -11.44
C LEU A 41 43.11 27.01 -12.80
N ASN A 42 43.99 28.01 -13.01
CA ASN A 42 44.09 28.78 -14.26
C ASN A 42 42.76 29.42 -14.73
N GLY A 43 41.87 29.78 -13.82
CA GLY A 43 40.56 30.37 -14.14
C GLY A 43 39.43 29.37 -14.38
N HIS A 44 39.71 28.06 -14.33
CA HIS A 44 38.70 27.00 -14.40
C HIS A 44 38.36 26.51 -12.98
N VAL A 45 37.06 26.29 -12.69
CA VAL A 45 36.60 25.70 -11.43
C VAL A 45 36.63 24.18 -11.60
N LEU A 46 37.50 23.52 -10.84
CA LEU A 46 37.58 22.07 -10.74
C LEU A 46 36.77 21.64 -9.52
N THR A 47 35.80 20.78 -9.74
CA THR A 47 34.94 20.23 -8.68
C THR A 47 35.43 18.84 -8.34
N ARG A 48 35.90 18.62 -7.11
CA ARG A 48 36.30 17.31 -6.64
C ARG A 48 35.28 16.81 -5.62
N CYS A 49 34.58 15.73 -5.96
CA CYS A 49 33.75 15.00 -5.02
C CYS A 49 34.63 13.98 -4.29
N VAL A 50 34.98 14.25 -3.03
CA VAL A 50 35.78 13.32 -2.21
C VAL A 50 34.84 12.56 -1.29
N GLY A 51 34.76 11.24 -1.48
CA GLY A 51 34.17 10.33 -0.51
C GLY A 51 35.27 9.70 0.35
N THR A 52 35.12 9.70 1.66
CA THR A 52 35.96 8.91 2.57
C THR A 52 35.46 7.47 2.57
N ASN A 53 36.01 6.61 1.72
CA ASN A 53 35.81 5.17 1.87
C ASN A 53 36.82 4.65 2.90
N ASP A 54 36.36 4.29 4.10
CA ASP A 54 37.15 3.68 5.18
C ASP A 54 37.68 2.26 4.85
N LEU A 55 37.52 1.79 3.60
CA LEU A 55 37.98 0.48 3.15
C LEU A 55 39.39 0.48 2.53
N ALA A 56 40.07 1.62 2.46
CA ALA A 56 41.45 1.68 1.99
C ALA A 56 42.43 1.45 3.17
N SER A 57 42.63 0.17 3.52
CA SER A 57 43.82 -0.22 4.29
C SER A 57 45.02 -0.24 3.34
N ASP A 58 45.95 0.68 3.61
CA ASP A 58 47.36 0.71 3.22
C ASP A 58 47.72 0.66 1.71
N ASP A 59 48.28 1.80 1.27
CA ASP A 59 49.45 1.93 0.39
C ASP A 59 49.33 2.07 -1.14
N ASP A 60 48.16 2.33 -1.74
CA ASP A 60 48.13 2.79 -3.15
C ASP A 60 46.91 3.66 -3.50
N CYS A 61 46.92 4.92 -3.01
CA CYS A 61 45.97 5.95 -3.46
C CYS A 61 46.44 6.55 -4.80
N ILE A 62 46.36 5.80 -5.90
CA ILE A 62 46.42 6.41 -7.24
C ILE A 62 45.08 7.13 -7.45
N ALA A 63 45.03 8.38 -7.01
CA ALA A 63 44.01 9.32 -7.45
C ALA A 63 44.29 9.66 -8.91
N GLU A 64 43.90 8.79 -9.83
CA GLU A 64 43.83 9.13 -11.24
C GLU A 64 42.75 10.20 -11.38
N LEU A 65 43.21 11.45 -11.48
CA LEU A 65 42.40 12.65 -11.51
C LEU A 65 41.78 12.77 -12.91
N ASP A 66 40.71 12.02 -13.17
CA ASP A 66 39.98 12.10 -14.44
C ASP A 66 39.14 13.40 -14.41
N VAL A 67 39.77 14.51 -14.79
CA VAL A 67 39.12 15.82 -14.91
C VAL A 67 38.21 15.78 -16.13
N ARG A 68 36.92 15.52 -15.93
CA ARG A 68 35.92 15.68 -16.97
C ARG A 68 35.41 17.12 -16.95
N GLU A 69 35.69 17.86 -18.03
CA GLU A 69 35.24 19.25 -18.23
C GLU A 69 33.78 19.36 -18.73
N ASP A 70 33.00 18.27 -18.74
CA ASP A 70 31.59 18.39 -19.10
C ASP A 70 30.80 18.90 -17.90
N GLY A 71 29.89 19.85 -18.14
CA GLY A 71 29.04 20.44 -17.10
C GLY A 71 28.03 19.47 -16.46
N SER A 72 28.27 18.16 -16.49
CA SER A 72 27.45 17.13 -15.83
C SER A 72 27.68 17.03 -14.32
N ASP A 73 28.78 17.59 -13.80
CA ASP A 73 29.19 17.41 -12.40
C ASP A 73 28.28 18.10 -11.38
N ALA A 74 27.74 19.28 -11.67
CA ALA A 74 26.90 20.00 -10.70
C ALA A 74 25.52 19.34 -10.52
N ALA A 75 24.88 18.91 -11.62
CA ALA A 75 23.60 18.21 -11.59
C ALA A 75 23.76 16.80 -11.00
N ASN A 76 24.86 16.11 -11.30
CA ASN A 76 25.17 14.82 -10.68
C ASN A 76 25.50 14.95 -9.19
N ALA A 77 26.22 15.99 -8.77
CA ALA A 77 26.51 16.25 -7.36
C ALA A 77 25.24 16.56 -6.56
N ASP A 78 24.32 17.35 -7.14
CA ASP A 78 23.03 17.65 -6.52
C ASP A 78 22.15 16.39 -6.40
N PHE A 79 22.09 15.58 -7.45
CA PHE A 79 21.41 14.28 -7.41
C PHE A 79 22.02 13.34 -6.36
N ILE A 80 23.34 13.22 -6.30
CA ILE A 80 24.03 12.36 -5.32
C ILE A 80 23.81 12.86 -3.89
N ALA A 81 23.80 14.17 -3.67
CA ALA A 81 23.57 14.77 -2.36
C ALA A 81 22.13 14.52 -1.85
N HIS A 82 21.14 14.56 -2.73
CA HIS A 82 19.72 14.36 -2.37
C HIS A 82 19.27 12.89 -2.44
N ALA A 83 20.00 12.04 -3.18
CA ALA A 83 19.65 10.64 -3.39
C ALA A 83 19.30 9.87 -2.10
N PRO A 84 20.00 10.01 -0.95
CA PRO A 84 19.61 9.31 0.26
C PRO A 84 18.19 9.68 0.73
N THR A 85 17.85 10.97 0.71
CA THR A 85 16.52 11.46 1.12
C THR A 85 15.45 11.09 0.10
N ASP A 86 15.73 11.24 -1.19
CA ASP A 86 14.79 10.90 -2.26
C ASP A 86 14.50 9.39 -2.29
N ILE A 87 15.54 8.55 -2.10
CA ILE A 87 15.37 7.10 -1.99
C ILE A 87 14.52 6.74 -0.78
N ASP A 88 14.75 7.37 0.38
CA ASP A 88 13.96 7.11 1.59
C ASP A 88 12.49 7.50 1.41
N GLN A 89 12.21 8.64 0.77
CA GLN A 89 10.86 9.07 0.45
C GLN A 89 10.17 8.11 -0.53
N LEU A 90 10.88 7.69 -1.58
CA LEU A 90 10.36 6.72 -2.55
C LEU A 90 10.05 5.38 -1.89
N LEU A 91 10.94 4.87 -1.04
CA LEU A 91 10.72 3.63 -0.30
C LEU A 91 9.51 3.73 0.64
N ALA A 92 9.38 4.82 1.38
CA ALA A 92 8.22 5.05 2.24
C ALA A 92 6.91 5.11 1.44
N HIS A 93 6.94 5.73 0.26
CA HIS A 93 5.78 5.79 -0.63
C HIS A 93 5.42 4.40 -1.19
N ILE A 94 6.40 3.59 -1.58
CA ILE A 94 6.18 2.22 -2.05
C ILE A 94 5.59 1.35 -0.93
N ASP A 95 6.12 1.45 0.29
CA ASP A 95 5.59 0.75 1.47
C ASP A 95 4.13 1.14 1.72
N GLN A 96 3.81 2.44 1.64
CA GLN A 96 2.45 2.95 1.78
C GLN A 96 1.51 2.41 0.69
N LEU A 97 1.92 2.44 -0.58
CA LEU A 97 1.12 1.90 -1.69
C LEU A 97 0.89 0.40 -1.55
N THR A 98 1.93 -0.34 -1.15
CA THR A 98 1.85 -1.79 -0.92
C THR A 98 0.85 -2.11 0.20
N HIS A 99 0.88 -1.35 1.31
CA HIS A 99 -0.07 -1.51 2.40
C HIS A 99 -1.51 -1.19 1.97
N ARG A 100 -1.71 -0.11 1.21
CA ARG A 100 -3.04 0.25 0.67
C ARG A 100 -3.58 -0.80 -0.30
N LEU A 101 -2.71 -1.36 -1.15
CA LEU A 101 -3.08 -2.40 -2.09
C LEU A 101 -3.47 -3.70 -1.37
N ALA A 102 -2.70 -4.11 -0.37
CA ALA A 102 -3.03 -5.26 0.47
C ALA A 102 -4.37 -5.05 1.24
N ALA A 103 -4.61 -3.85 1.76
CA ALA A 103 -5.87 -3.52 2.42
C ALA A 103 -7.07 -3.56 1.45
N ALA A 104 -6.89 -3.06 0.22
CA ALA A 104 -7.90 -3.12 -0.82
C ALA A 104 -8.21 -4.56 -1.23
N GLU A 105 -7.20 -5.40 -1.44
CA GLU A 105 -7.34 -6.81 -1.78
C GLU A 105 -8.01 -7.63 -0.65
N ALA A 106 -7.70 -7.30 0.62
CA ALA A 106 -8.35 -7.92 1.77
C ALA A 106 -9.83 -7.51 1.89
N ALA A 107 -10.18 -6.27 1.52
CA ALA A 107 -11.56 -5.82 1.49
C ALA A 107 -12.34 -6.37 0.27
N PHE A 108 -11.67 -6.50 -0.87
CA PHE A 108 -12.23 -6.92 -2.14
C PHE A 108 -11.28 -7.88 -2.86
N PRO A 109 -11.37 -9.19 -2.58
CA PRO A 109 -10.55 -10.18 -3.26
C PRO A 109 -10.68 -10.09 -4.78
N GLY A 110 -9.56 -10.02 -5.49
CA GLY A 110 -9.47 -9.90 -6.94
C GLY A 110 -9.48 -8.47 -7.49
N ILE A 111 -9.69 -7.43 -6.67
CA ILE A 111 -9.77 -6.04 -7.14
C ILE A 111 -8.45 -5.52 -7.73
N THR A 112 -7.32 -6.10 -7.31
CA THR A 112 -5.99 -5.71 -7.82
C THR A 112 -5.59 -6.44 -9.11
N HIS A 113 -6.42 -7.38 -9.57
CA HIS A 113 -6.18 -8.23 -10.73
C HIS A 113 -7.22 -8.03 -11.84
N LEU A 114 -7.90 -6.87 -11.88
CA LEU A 114 -8.88 -6.57 -12.91
C LEU A 114 -8.23 -6.55 -14.30
N VAL A 115 -8.75 -7.37 -15.20
CA VAL A 115 -8.37 -7.37 -16.62
C VAL A 115 -9.35 -6.47 -17.37
N PRO A 116 -8.88 -5.59 -18.28
CA PRO A 116 -9.76 -4.76 -19.09
C PRO A 116 -10.90 -5.55 -19.74
N GLY A 117 -12.13 -5.07 -19.55
CA GLY A 117 -13.33 -5.70 -20.13
C GLY A 117 -13.77 -7.02 -19.48
N GLN A 118 -13.10 -7.50 -18.42
CA GLN A 118 -13.56 -8.66 -17.65
C GLN A 118 -14.13 -8.20 -16.30
N PRO A 119 -15.45 -8.32 -16.08
CA PRO A 119 -16.05 -7.97 -14.81
C PRO A 119 -15.65 -8.98 -13.73
N VAL A 120 -15.41 -8.48 -12.53
CA VAL A 120 -15.23 -9.25 -11.30
C VAL A 120 -16.44 -9.06 -10.40
N GLU A 121 -16.90 -10.16 -9.80
CA GLU A 121 -17.96 -10.13 -8.80
C GLU A 121 -17.35 -9.83 -7.42
N LEU A 122 -17.91 -8.82 -6.76
CA LEU A 122 -17.52 -8.39 -5.43
C LEU A 122 -18.74 -8.47 -4.52
N THR A 123 -18.55 -8.92 -3.29
CA THR A 123 -19.60 -8.87 -2.28
C THR A 123 -19.49 -7.58 -1.48
N ILE A 124 -20.56 -6.78 -1.49
CA ILE A 124 -20.75 -5.68 -0.53
C ILE A 124 -21.87 -6.06 0.44
N TYR A 125 -21.92 -5.42 1.59
CA TYR A 125 -22.91 -5.68 2.63
C TYR A 125 -23.74 -4.43 2.85
N ARG A 126 -25.06 -4.58 2.78
CA ARG A 126 -26.01 -3.50 3.03
C ARG A 126 -26.67 -3.72 4.39
N THR A 127 -26.56 -2.75 5.28
CA THR A 127 -27.37 -2.74 6.50
C THR A 127 -28.73 -2.14 6.17
N GLU A 128 -29.81 -2.79 6.56
CA GLU A 128 -31.19 -2.32 6.38
C GLU A 128 -31.94 -2.29 7.71
N HIS A 129 -32.99 -1.47 7.76
CA HIS A 129 -34.06 -1.57 8.76
C HIS A 129 -35.38 -1.79 8.02
N ASP A 130 -36.02 -2.93 8.26
CA ASP A 130 -37.08 -3.52 7.43
C ASP A 130 -36.63 -3.73 5.97
N THR A 131 -36.72 -2.67 5.16
CA THR A 131 -36.32 -2.65 3.73
C THR A 131 -35.63 -1.34 3.35
N ILE A 132 -35.37 -0.47 4.33
CA ILE A 132 -34.77 0.85 4.12
C ILE A 132 -33.25 0.71 4.26
N PRO A 133 -32.46 1.01 3.22
CA PRO A 133 -31.01 0.98 3.33
C PRO A 133 -30.49 2.02 4.33
N CYS A 134 -29.71 1.57 5.31
CA CYS A 134 -29.06 2.42 6.31
C CYS A 134 -27.58 2.67 6.00
N GLY A 135 -26.93 1.77 5.25
CA GLY A 135 -25.53 1.92 4.86
C GLY A 135 -25.03 0.80 3.93
N LEU A 136 -23.92 1.06 3.25
CA LEU A 136 -23.21 0.10 2.39
C LEU A 136 -21.77 -0.06 2.88
N PHE A 137 -21.30 -1.30 2.96
CA PHE A 137 -20.03 -1.66 3.56
C PHE A 137 -19.30 -2.67 2.70
N THR A 138 -17.97 -2.62 2.74
CA THR A 138 -17.10 -3.54 2.00
C THR A 138 -16.85 -4.84 2.74
N ASN A 139 -17.20 -4.91 4.03
CA ASN A 139 -17.06 -6.11 4.85
C ASN A 139 -18.23 -6.27 5.83
N ARG A 140 -18.53 -7.53 6.15
CA ARG A 140 -19.67 -7.90 7.02
C ARG A 140 -19.54 -7.37 8.44
N ALA A 141 -18.32 -7.35 9.01
CA ALA A 141 -18.09 -6.88 10.37
C ALA A 141 -18.44 -5.40 10.56
N ALA A 142 -18.13 -4.55 9.57
CA ALA A 142 -18.50 -3.13 9.57
C ALA A 142 -20.02 -2.94 9.45
N ALA A 143 -20.69 -3.75 8.62
CA ALA A 143 -22.16 -3.74 8.52
C ALA A 143 -22.82 -4.14 9.85
N ARG A 144 -22.28 -5.16 10.53
CA ARG A 144 -22.71 -5.58 11.89
C ARG A 144 -22.55 -4.48 12.91
N ALA A 145 -21.37 -3.86 12.95
CA ALA A 145 -21.12 -2.75 13.87
C ALA A 145 -22.11 -1.59 13.64
N CYS A 146 -22.36 -1.21 12.38
CA CYS A 146 -23.32 -0.16 12.07
C CYS A 146 -24.75 -0.54 12.49
N GLY A 147 -25.20 -1.77 12.22
CA GLY A 147 -26.54 -2.22 12.60
C GLY A 147 -26.74 -2.26 14.12
N SER A 148 -25.75 -2.75 14.87
CA SER A 148 -25.78 -2.77 16.34
C SER A 148 -25.76 -1.35 16.92
N ASP A 149 -24.98 -0.43 16.34
CA ASP A 149 -24.96 0.98 16.74
C ASP A 149 -26.32 1.67 16.51
N LEU A 150 -27.01 1.36 15.41
CA LEU A 150 -28.34 1.88 15.12
C LEU A 150 -29.39 1.31 16.07
N SER A 151 -29.41 -0.02 16.27
CA SER A 151 -30.28 -0.69 17.23
C SER A 151 -30.13 -0.13 18.65
N THR A 152 -28.90 0.11 19.11
CA THR A 152 -28.62 0.70 20.43
C THR A 152 -29.18 2.12 20.58
N ARG A 153 -29.37 2.86 19.49
CA ARG A 153 -29.95 4.22 19.53
C ARG A 153 -31.47 4.21 19.54
N ASP A 154 -32.07 3.19 18.95
CA ASP A 154 -33.53 3.04 18.86
C ASP A 154 -34.14 2.32 20.07
N ASP A 155 -33.35 1.49 20.75
CA ASP A 155 -33.76 0.71 21.91
C ASP A 155 -33.13 1.26 23.20
N ASP A 156 -33.96 1.57 24.21
CA ASP A 156 -33.53 2.11 25.50
C ASP A 156 -33.25 1.03 26.57
N ARG A 157 -33.37 -0.26 26.23
CA ARG A 157 -33.07 -1.37 27.15
C ARG A 157 -31.57 -1.45 27.43
N ILE A 158 -31.21 -1.44 28.72
CA ILE A 158 -29.81 -1.34 29.18
C ILE A 158 -29.12 -2.71 29.34
N GLU A 159 -29.89 -3.81 29.27
CA GLU A 159 -29.40 -5.17 29.56
C GLU A 159 -29.75 -6.17 28.45
N VAL A 160 -29.60 -5.75 27.19
CA VAL A 160 -29.79 -6.62 26.02
C VAL A 160 -28.46 -7.02 25.40
N THR A 161 -28.39 -8.26 24.94
CA THR A 161 -27.27 -8.76 24.14
C THR A 161 -27.66 -8.77 22.66
N HIS A 162 -26.85 -8.15 21.81
CA HIS A 162 -26.98 -8.21 20.36
C HIS A 162 -26.44 -9.54 19.82
N ALA A 163 -27.21 -10.22 18.97
CA ALA A 163 -26.73 -11.36 18.19
C ALA A 163 -27.19 -11.27 16.74
N TRP A 164 -26.26 -11.49 15.82
CA TRP A 164 -26.54 -11.58 14.38
C TRP A 164 -26.81 -13.04 14.01
N ILE A 165 -28.02 -13.32 13.54
CA ILE A 165 -28.50 -14.66 13.23
C ILE A 165 -28.65 -14.77 11.71
N PRO A 166 -27.92 -15.68 11.04
CA PRO A 166 -28.08 -15.87 9.61
C PRO A 166 -29.41 -16.55 9.29
N GLU A 167 -30.11 -16.09 8.25
CA GLU A 167 -31.37 -16.67 7.78
C GLU A 167 -31.21 -18.14 7.32
N HIS A 168 -30.02 -18.48 6.82
CA HIS A 168 -29.64 -19.85 6.44
C HIS A 168 -28.13 -20.09 6.64
N GLY A 169 -27.69 -21.35 6.60
CA GLY A 169 -26.30 -21.73 6.86
C GLY A 169 -25.28 -21.42 5.75
N GLY A 170 -25.57 -20.47 4.85
CA GLY A 170 -24.71 -20.11 3.72
C GLY A 170 -23.83 -18.90 4.01
N ASP A 171 -22.67 -18.81 3.35
CA ASP A 171 -21.77 -17.66 3.49
C ASP A 171 -22.39 -16.37 2.92
N ASP A 172 -23.36 -16.49 2.02
CA ASP A 172 -24.15 -15.43 1.40
C ASP A 172 -25.51 -15.20 2.09
N ALA A 173 -25.73 -15.80 3.26
CA ALA A 173 -26.97 -15.56 4.01
C ALA A 173 -27.09 -14.10 4.43
N ALA A 174 -28.30 -13.57 4.31
CA ALA A 174 -28.68 -12.39 5.07
C ALA A 174 -28.66 -12.71 6.57
N GLU A 175 -28.41 -11.69 7.39
CA GLU A 175 -28.34 -11.83 8.85
C GLU A 175 -29.28 -10.84 9.51
N ASP A 176 -30.12 -11.32 10.41
CA ASP A 176 -31.00 -10.48 11.22
C ASP A 176 -30.37 -10.23 12.59
N LEU A 177 -30.59 -9.02 13.11
CA LEU A 177 -30.20 -8.67 14.46
C LEU A 177 -31.33 -9.00 15.44
N SER A 178 -31.03 -9.94 16.33
CA SER A 178 -31.87 -10.26 17.49
C SER A 178 -31.28 -9.67 18.77
N LEU A 179 -32.17 -9.28 19.68
CA LEU A 179 -31.85 -8.86 21.03
C LEU A 179 -32.29 -9.95 22.00
N PHE A 180 -31.41 -10.27 22.95
CA PHE A 180 -31.71 -11.21 24.03
C PHE A 180 -31.69 -10.47 25.36
N GLY A 181 -32.80 -10.52 26.09
CA GLY A 181 -32.91 -9.95 27.42
C GLY A 181 -32.12 -10.71 28.49
N PRO A 182 -32.12 -10.23 29.75
CA PRO A 182 -31.38 -10.86 30.85
C PRO A 182 -31.92 -12.25 31.22
N GLY A 183 -33.11 -12.62 30.74
CA GLY A 183 -33.70 -13.94 30.89
C GLY A 183 -33.05 -15.05 30.04
N GLY A 184 -32.15 -14.70 29.11
CA GLY A 184 -31.49 -15.64 28.21
C GLY A 184 -32.22 -15.82 26.87
N GLU A 185 -32.01 -16.96 26.23
CA GLU A 185 -32.46 -17.25 24.85
C GLU A 185 -33.99 -17.22 24.66
N ASP A 186 -34.76 -17.42 25.73
CA ASP A 186 -36.23 -17.41 25.69
C ASP A 186 -36.84 -15.99 25.63
N ASP A 187 -36.02 -14.94 25.78
CA ASP A 187 -36.42 -13.52 25.74
C ASP A 187 -35.86 -12.83 24.48
N GLU A 188 -36.12 -13.44 23.32
CA GLU A 188 -35.70 -12.94 22.02
C GLU A 188 -36.66 -11.84 21.51
N THR A 189 -36.09 -10.71 21.07
CA THR A 189 -36.80 -9.66 20.34
C THR A 189 -36.11 -9.41 19.00
N ILE A 190 -36.87 -9.51 17.90
CA ILE A 190 -36.39 -9.15 16.56
C ILE A 190 -36.36 -7.63 16.41
N THR A 191 -35.25 -7.08 15.91
CA THR A 191 -35.06 -5.62 15.76
C THR A 191 -35.44 -5.07 14.39
N ASN A 192 -35.72 -5.95 13.43
CA ASN A 192 -35.87 -5.64 11.99
C ASN A 192 -34.62 -5.03 11.33
N TYR A 193 -33.49 -4.94 12.04
CA TYR A 193 -32.21 -4.64 11.41
C TYR A 193 -31.65 -5.90 10.77
N SER A 194 -31.25 -5.81 9.51
CA SER A 194 -30.66 -6.91 8.77
C SER A 194 -29.40 -6.49 8.01
N ILE A 195 -28.58 -7.47 7.66
CA ILE A 195 -27.43 -7.32 6.75
C ILE A 195 -27.69 -8.17 5.53
N VAL A 196 -27.80 -7.53 4.39
CA VAL A 196 -28.02 -8.18 3.10
C VAL A 196 -26.73 -8.14 2.29
N PRO A 197 -26.11 -9.28 1.96
CA PRO A 197 -25.01 -9.31 1.00
C PRO A 197 -25.54 -9.00 -0.40
N LEU A 198 -24.81 -8.19 -1.15
CA LEU A 198 -25.13 -7.80 -2.51
C LEU A 198 -23.94 -8.12 -3.42
N THR A 199 -24.23 -8.66 -4.61
CA THR A 199 -23.24 -8.85 -5.66
C THR A 199 -23.09 -7.56 -6.47
N LEU A 200 -21.88 -7.02 -6.49
CA LEU A 200 -21.45 -5.90 -7.31
C LEU A 200 -20.59 -6.42 -8.46
N HIS A 201 -20.88 -6.01 -9.69
CA HIS A 201 -20.00 -6.27 -10.83
C HIS A 201 -19.11 -5.06 -11.08
N ALA A 202 -17.80 -5.24 -10.94
CA ALA A 202 -16.81 -4.21 -11.23
C ALA A 202 -16.04 -4.58 -12.49
N ALA A 203 -15.98 -3.69 -13.48
CA ALA A 203 -15.17 -3.85 -14.67
C ALA A 203 -14.18 -2.69 -14.78
N TYR A 204 -12.93 -3.00 -15.12
CA TYR A 204 -11.95 -1.98 -15.47
C TYR A 204 -12.11 -1.62 -16.95
N ASP A 205 -12.38 -0.34 -17.22
CA ASP A 205 -12.39 0.25 -18.55
C ASP A 205 -11.25 1.27 -18.65
N PRO A 206 -10.17 0.96 -19.39
CA PRO A 206 -9.05 1.88 -19.53
C PRO A 206 -9.37 3.10 -20.40
N GLN A 207 -10.52 3.18 -21.09
CA GLN A 207 -10.90 4.35 -21.89
C GLN A 207 -11.88 5.28 -21.18
N SER A 208 -12.40 4.90 -20.00
CA SER A 208 -13.44 5.67 -19.32
C SER A 208 -13.03 7.10 -18.91
N TRP A 209 -11.72 7.39 -18.89
CA TRP A 209 -11.17 8.71 -18.57
C TRP A 209 -10.87 9.56 -19.81
N GLU A 210 -10.94 8.99 -21.02
CA GLU A 210 -10.69 9.71 -22.29
C GLU A 210 -11.96 10.45 -22.78
N ASP A 211 -13.16 9.98 -22.41
CA ASP A 211 -14.45 10.53 -22.86
C ASP A 211 -14.94 11.77 -22.06
N GLU A 212 -14.24 12.14 -20.98
CA GLU A 212 -14.61 13.28 -20.12
C GLU A 212 -13.76 14.54 -20.32
N SER A 213 -12.79 14.54 -21.25
CA SER A 213 -11.87 15.66 -21.53
C SER A 213 -12.11 16.32 -22.89
#